data_AF-A0A819HWA1-F1
#
_entry.id   AF-A0A819HWA1-F1
#
_cell.length_a   1.000
_cell.length_b   1.000
_cell.length_c   1.000
_cell.angle_alpha   90.00
_cell.angle_beta   90.00
_cell.angle_gamma   90.00
#
_symmetry.space_group_name_H-M   'P 1'
#
loop_
_entity.id
_entity.type
_entity.pdbx_description
1 polymer ?
#
loop_
_entity_poly.entity_id
_entity_poly.type
_entity_poly.pdbx_seq_one_letter_code
_entity_poly.pdbx_strand_id
1 'polypeptide(L)'
;MVGCRQIGLLVGPCFTIFFKQMKFNLLGINVTMHNAPGLLMAILWAILALLTVFFFFDLPTTTVNHKSISNSLNDYTFLQAMKRVYKICKQPVIIVLLITSFIAYFNQTALETTLTPFTNQQFNWHELQVSILFAVAGIEITLVYVLLHFMTKKYPDQSILLFGYILLSIACLIAVIILPFSEPGTKKYLPIFLIFVALDILALPLIVVTTTSLFTQQTNHDEQGIGQGIQRFVINVATIVGPLYAGSLLQFTWTMLCSMLFIVLLGTFLIVAIYRSFKRKHDEELAALISPTNNNR
;
A
#
# COMPACT_ATOMS: atom_id res chain seq x y z
N MET A 1 1.29 0.85 -10.72
CA MET A 1 0.28 -0.11 -10.20
C MET A 1 -0.59 0.46 -9.07
N VAL A 2 -0.05 1.22 -8.10
CA VAL A 2 -0.84 1.72 -6.94
C VAL A 2 -2.02 2.62 -7.36
N GLY A 3 -1.87 3.45 -8.40
CA GLY A 3 -2.97 4.28 -8.94
C GLY A 3 -4.18 3.49 -9.45
N CYS A 4 -3.98 2.28 -10.01
CA CYS A 4 -5.09 1.44 -10.51
C CYS A 4 -5.96 0.89 -9.39
N ARG A 5 -5.37 0.55 -8.21
CA ARG A 5 -6.13 0.17 -7.01
C ARG A 5 -7.08 1.28 -6.58
N GLN A 6 -6.66 2.53 -6.78
CA GLN A 6 -7.39 3.72 -6.32
C GLN A 6 -8.53 4.12 -7.26
N ILE A 7 -8.34 3.94 -8.57
CA ILE A 7 -9.46 3.98 -9.53
C ILE A 7 -10.51 2.93 -9.14
N GLY A 8 -10.08 1.73 -8.71
CA GLY A 8 -10.98 0.71 -8.17
C GLY A 8 -11.77 1.15 -6.93
N LEU A 9 -11.14 1.90 -6.01
CA LEU A 9 -11.80 2.46 -4.81
C LEU A 9 -12.81 3.58 -5.15
N LEU A 10 -12.58 4.35 -6.21
CA LEU A 10 -13.53 5.36 -6.69
C LEU A 10 -14.70 4.74 -7.46
N VAL A 11 -14.39 3.75 -8.32
CA VAL A 11 -15.35 3.11 -9.21
C VAL A 11 -16.19 2.04 -8.48
N GLY A 12 -15.65 1.41 -7.43
CA GLY A 12 -16.33 0.39 -6.64
C GLY A 12 -17.66 0.83 -6.04
N PRO A 13 -17.72 1.94 -5.28
CA PRO A 13 -18.97 2.47 -4.72
C PRO A 13 -20.01 2.83 -5.78
N CYS A 14 -19.59 3.33 -6.94
CA CYS A 14 -20.48 3.61 -8.08
C CYS A 14 -21.14 2.32 -8.59
N PHE A 15 -20.37 1.23 -8.68
CA PHE A 15 -20.92 -0.08 -9.01
C PHE A 15 -21.86 -0.62 -7.94
N THR A 16 -21.60 -0.38 -6.65
CA THR A 16 -22.53 -0.79 -5.57
C THR A 16 -23.92 -0.15 -5.73
N ILE A 17 -23.97 1.13 -6.12
CA ILE A 17 -25.25 1.83 -6.41
C ILE A 17 -25.94 1.20 -7.63
N PHE A 18 -25.19 0.86 -8.67
CA PHE A 18 -25.70 0.19 -9.87
C PHE A 18 -26.22 -1.22 -9.57
N PHE A 19 -25.50 -2.00 -8.75
CA PHE A 19 -25.86 -3.36 -8.36
C PHE A 19 -27.07 -3.45 -7.44
N LYS A 20 -27.40 -2.37 -6.71
CA LYS A 20 -28.58 -2.30 -5.84
C LYS A 20 -29.90 -2.56 -6.57
N GLN A 21 -29.95 -2.32 -7.88
CA GLN A 21 -31.13 -2.53 -8.72
C GLN A 21 -31.11 -3.86 -9.48
N MET A 22 -30.03 -4.64 -9.41
CA MET A 22 -29.88 -5.85 -10.20
C MET A 22 -30.32 -7.11 -9.45
N LYS A 23 -31.42 -7.69 -9.94
CA LYS A 23 -31.86 -9.05 -9.62
C LYS A 23 -32.20 -9.76 -10.92
N PHE A 24 -31.31 -10.62 -11.39
CA PHE A 24 -31.55 -11.43 -12.59
C PHE A 24 -30.89 -12.80 -12.45
N ASN A 25 -31.44 -13.80 -13.13
CA ASN A 25 -30.83 -15.12 -13.22
C ASN A 25 -29.91 -15.18 -14.43
N LEU A 26 -28.63 -15.42 -14.20
CA LEU A 26 -27.64 -15.64 -15.27
C LEU A 26 -27.09 -17.05 -15.14
N LEU A 27 -27.26 -17.87 -16.17
CA LEU A 27 -26.71 -19.24 -16.23
C LEU A 27 -27.07 -20.12 -15.00
N GLY A 28 -28.28 -19.96 -14.46
CA GLY A 28 -28.74 -20.70 -13.27
C GLY A 28 -28.23 -20.16 -11.93
N ILE A 29 -27.43 -19.10 -11.93
CA ILE A 29 -26.99 -18.38 -10.73
C ILE A 29 -27.90 -17.18 -10.53
N ASN A 30 -28.56 -17.12 -9.37
CA ASN A 30 -29.31 -15.94 -8.94
C ASN A 30 -28.32 -14.81 -8.61
N VAL A 31 -28.19 -13.85 -9.52
CA VAL A 31 -27.36 -12.67 -9.30
C VAL A 31 -28.15 -11.70 -8.43
N THR A 32 -27.59 -11.43 -7.26
CA THR A 32 -28.14 -10.55 -6.22
C THR A 32 -27.12 -9.47 -5.88
N MET A 33 -27.55 -8.41 -5.19
CA MET A 33 -26.68 -7.32 -4.75
C MET A 33 -25.41 -7.79 -4.02
N HIS A 34 -25.47 -8.93 -3.31
CA HIS A 34 -24.36 -9.43 -2.49
C HIS A 34 -23.30 -10.22 -3.29
N ASN A 35 -23.65 -10.81 -4.43
CA ASN A 35 -22.71 -11.60 -5.25
C ASN A 35 -22.32 -10.91 -6.57
N ALA A 36 -23.10 -9.94 -7.04
CA ALA A 36 -22.86 -9.23 -8.29
C ALA A 36 -21.51 -8.49 -8.35
N PRO A 37 -21.02 -7.81 -7.28
CA PRO A 37 -19.70 -7.21 -7.29
C PRO A 37 -18.57 -8.23 -7.47
N GLY A 38 -18.71 -9.40 -6.83
CA GLY A 38 -17.74 -10.50 -6.94
C GLY A 38 -17.71 -11.12 -8.34
N LEU A 39 -18.89 -11.31 -8.94
CA LEU A 39 -19.01 -11.83 -10.31
C LEU A 39 -18.40 -10.87 -11.33
N LEU A 40 -18.66 -9.55 -11.19
CA LEU A 40 -18.04 -8.52 -12.02
C LEU A 40 -16.51 -8.55 -11.90
N MET A 41 -15.99 -8.64 -10.68
CA MET A 41 -14.56 -8.76 -10.43
C MET A 41 -13.96 -9.98 -11.13
N ALA A 42 -14.60 -11.15 -11.02
CA ALA A 42 -14.16 -12.37 -11.68
C ALA A 42 -14.12 -12.23 -13.21
N ILE A 43 -15.15 -11.61 -13.81
CA ILE A 43 -15.21 -11.34 -15.26
C ILE A 43 -14.10 -10.37 -15.68
N LEU A 44 -13.93 -9.26 -14.97
CA LEU A 44 -12.87 -8.28 -15.26
C LEU A 44 -11.48 -8.91 -15.16
N TRP A 45 -11.25 -9.77 -14.16
CA TRP A 45 -10.01 -10.51 -14.02
C TRP A 45 -9.79 -11.51 -15.16
N ALA A 46 -10.84 -12.23 -15.59
CA ALA A 46 -10.74 -13.14 -16.72
C ALA A 46 -10.45 -12.41 -18.04
N ILE A 47 -11.10 -11.26 -18.27
CA ILE A 47 -10.82 -10.40 -19.43
C ILE A 47 -9.38 -9.88 -19.37
N LEU A 48 -8.93 -9.37 -18.22
CA LEU A 48 -7.57 -8.90 -18.07
C LEU A 48 -6.56 -10.02 -18.31
N ALA A 49 -6.79 -11.21 -17.76
CA ALA A 49 -5.95 -12.38 -17.99
C ALA A 49 -5.87 -12.75 -19.48
N LEU A 50 -7.02 -12.73 -20.16
CA LEU A 50 -7.11 -12.99 -21.60
C LEU A 50 -6.36 -11.92 -22.40
N LEU A 51 -6.56 -10.63 -22.10
CA LEU A 51 -5.82 -9.52 -22.70
C LEU A 51 -4.31 -9.66 -22.48
N THR A 52 -3.87 -10.03 -21.27
CA THR A 52 -2.44 -10.27 -21.04
C THR A 52 -1.92 -11.42 -21.89
N VAL A 53 -2.64 -12.53 -22.05
CA VAL A 53 -2.19 -13.62 -22.93
C VAL A 53 -2.10 -13.17 -24.40
N PHE A 54 -3.05 -12.35 -24.86
CA PHE A 54 -3.12 -11.91 -26.27
C PHE A 54 -2.23 -10.70 -26.62
N PHE A 55 -1.89 -9.84 -25.66
CA PHE A 55 -1.11 -8.61 -25.91
C PHE A 55 0.32 -8.67 -25.36
N PHE A 56 0.67 -9.67 -24.56
CA PHE A 56 2.04 -9.86 -24.05
C PHE A 56 2.89 -10.62 -25.08
N PHE A 57 3.05 -10.04 -26.26
CA PHE A 57 3.83 -10.64 -27.37
C PHE A 57 5.27 -10.14 -27.48
N ASP A 58 5.65 -9.11 -26.73
CA ASP A 58 7.04 -8.62 -26.68
C ASP A 58 7.74 -9.12 -25.42
N LEU A 59 8.02 -10.42 -25.36
CA LEU A 59 9.13 -10.87 -24.53
C LEU A 59 10.43 -10.49 -25.25
N PRO A 60 11.40 -9.84 -24.60
CA PRO A 60 12.72 -9.68 -25.19
C PRO A 60 13.23 -11.08 -25.51
N THR A 61 13.33 -11.40 -26.81
CA THR A 61 14.02 -12.59 -27.28
C THR A 61 15.50 -12.36 -27.00
N THR A 62 15.94 -12.63 -25.78
CA THR A 62 17.35 -12.89 -25.53
C THR A 62 17.69 -14.04 -26.45
N THR A 63 18.63 -13.87 -27.37
CA THR A 63 19.16 -14.97 -28.18
C THR A 63 19.87 -15.93 -27.22
N VAL A 64 19.10 -16.84 -26.63
CA VAL A 64 19.62 -17.69 -25.57
C VAL A 64 20.41 -18.82 -26.20
N ASN A 65 21.72 -18.80 -26.04
CA ASN A 65 22.57 -19.89 -26.48
C ASN A 65 22.26 -21.11 -25.60
N HIS A 66 21.59 -22.14 -26.14
CA HIS A 66 21.11 -23.29 -25.34
C HIS A 66 22.23 -23.99 -24.53
N LYS A 67 23.50 -23.90 -24.96
CA LYS A 67 24.66 -24.37 -24.20
C LYS A 67 24.99 -23.52 -22.96
N SER A 68 24.75 -22.21 -22.98
CA SER A 68 24.95 -21.35 -21.79
C SER A 68 23.82 -21.52 -20.77
N ILE A 69 22.60 -21.85 -21.22
CA ILE A 69 21.43 -22.12 -20.36
C ILE A 69 21.62 -23.39 -19.55
N SER A 70 22.09 -24.46 -20.18
CA SER A 70 22.38 -25.75 -19.52
C SER A 70 23.35 -25.56 -18.35
N ASN A 71 24.38 -24.73 -18.54
CA ASN A 71 25.35 -24.43 -17.48
C ASN A 71 24.78 -23.43 -16.45
N SER A 72 23.97 -22.44 -16.86
CA SER A 72 23.37 -21.48 -15.94
C SER A 72 22.20 -22.04 -15.12
N LEU A 73 21.44 -23.02 -15.63
CA LEU A 73 20.31 -23.64 -14.92
C LEU A 73 20.78 -24.47 -13.72
N ASN A 74 21.97 -25.06 -13.78
CA ASN A 74 22.61 -25.65 -12.60
C ASN A 74 23.05 -24.56 -11.58
N ASP A 75 23.35 -23.35 -12.06
CA ASP A 75 23.69 -22.19 -11.23
C ASP A 75 22.47 -21.38 -10.72
N TYR A 76 21.25 -21.60 -11.22
CA TYR A 76 20.03 -21.00 -10.62
C TYR A 76 19.42 -21.93 -9.57
N THR A 77 20.26 -22.48 -8.69
CA THR A 77 19.79 -23.29 -7.57
C THR A 77 18.94 -22.42 -6.65
N PHE A 78 17.83 -22.95 -6.12
CA PHE A 78 16.99 -22.29 -5.11
C PHE A 78 17.82 -21.67 -3.97
N LEU A 79 18.91 -22.33 -3.58
CA LEU A 79 19.87 -21.84 -2.59
C LEU A 79 20.52 -20.50 -2.98
N GLN A 80 20.84 -20.29 -4.27
CA GLN A 80 21.41 -19.03 -4.75
C GLN A 80 20.37 -17.91 -4.73
N ALA A 81 19.12 -18.21 -5.09
CA ALA A 81 18.01 -17.25 -4.94
C ALA A 81 17.83 -16.87 -3.46
N MET A 82 17.83 -17.83 -2.55
CA MET A 82 17.74 -17.58 -1.10
C MET A 82 18.93 -16.78 -0.55
N LYS A 83 20.15 -17.03 -1.05
CA LYS A 83 21.33 -16.23 -0.70
C LYS A 83 21.18 -14.77 -1.15
N ARG A 84 20.62 -14.52 -2.34
CA ARG A 84 20.32 -13.16 -2.83
C ARG A 84 19.25 -12.48 -1.98
N VAL A 85 18.15 -13.18 -1.66
CA VAL A 85 17.11 -12.68 -0.74
C VAL A 85 17.71 -12.28 0.60
N TYR A 86 18.53 -13.16 1.20
CA TYR A 86 19.20 -12.87 2.47
C TYR A 86 20.13 -11.66 2.36
N LYS A 87 20.92 -11.55 1.28
CA LYS A 87 21.81 -10.41 1.04
C LYS A 87 21.05 -9.08 0.95
N ILE A 88 19.91 -9.06 0.25
CA ILE A 88 19.03 -7.88 0.13
C ILE A 88 18.45 -7.52 1.50
N CYS A 89 17.86 -8.49 2.20
CA CYS A 89 17.21 -8.28 3.49
C CYS A 89 18.19 -7.95 4.64
N LYS A 90 19.48 -8.27 4.50
CA LYS A 90 20.52 -7.94 5.48
C LYS A 90 20.83 -6.45 5.53
N GLN A 91 20.48 -5.69 4.49
CA GLN A 91 20.72 -4.25 4.47
C GLN A 91 19.77 -3.53 5.44
N PRO A 92 20.29 -2.71 6.39
CA PRO A 92 19.47 -2.08 7.43
C PRO A 92 18.43 -1.12 6.88
N VAL A 93 18.73 -0.45 5.76
CA VAL A 93 17.78 0.44 5.08
C VAL A 93 16.63 -0.35 4.46
N ILE A 94 16.93 -1.47 3.79
CA ILE A 94 15.93 -2.32 3.15
C ILE A 94 14.97 -2.94 4.18
N ILE A 95 15.49 -3.50 5.28
CA ILE A 95 14.64 -4.10 6.31
C ILE A 95 13.70 -3.08 6.95
N VAL A 96 14.15 -1.84 7.17
CA VAL A 96 13.29 -0.76 7.68
C VAL A 96 12.24 -0.36 6.65
N LEU A 97 12.56 -0.29 5.36
CA LEU A 97 11.57 -0.04 4.30
C LEU A 97 10.53 -1.18 4.19
N LEU A 98 10.94 -2.44 4.42
CA LEU A 98 10.02 -3.58 4.48
C LEU A 98 9.09 -3.51 5.71
N ILE A 99 9.65 -3.25 6.90
CA ILE A 99 8.89 -3.12 8.14
C ILE A 99 7.89 -1.95 8.04
N THR A 100 8.33 -0.81 7.51
CA THR A 100 7.45 0.36 7.34
C THR A 100 6.41 0.14 6.24
N SER A 101 6.73 -0.59 5.16
CA SER A 101 5.71 -1.05 4.20
C SER A 101 4.65 -1.90 4.91
N PHE A 102 5.08 -2.86 5.72
CA PHE A 102 4.16 -3.72 6.48
C PHE A 102 3.25 -2.89 7.40
N ILE A 103 3.81 -2.01 8.22
CA ILE A 103 3.06 -1.18 9.18
C ILE A 103 2.00 -0.35 8.47
N ALA A 104 2.36 0.31 7.35
CA ALA A 104 1.43 1.18 6.62
C ALA A 104 0.25 0.38 6.04
N TYR A 105 0.52 -0.73 5.35
CA TYR A 105 -0.55 -1.56 4.76
C TYR A 105 -1.37 -2.32 5.79
N PHE A 106 -0.76 -2.75 6.89
CA PHE A 106 -1.46 -3.35 8.03
C PHE A 106 -2.46 -2.35 8.62
N ASN A 107 -2.02 -1.11 8.90
CA ASN A 107 -2.90 -0.09 9.48
C ASN A 107 -4.04 0.27 8.53
N GLN A 108 -3.73 0.47 7.25
CA GLN A 108 -4.73 0.79 6.23
C GLN A 108 -5.82 -0.29 6.18
N THR A 109 -5.44 -1.55 6.04
CA THR A 109 -6.41 -2.65 5.88
C THR A 109 -7.16 -2.95 7.17
N ALA A 110 -6.53 -2.77 8.33
CA ALA A 110 -7.21 -2.83 9.62
C ALA A 110 -8.28 -1.72 9.76
N LEU A 111 -7.94 -0.48 9.36
CA LEU A 111 -8.87 0.64 9.36
C LEU A 111 -10.03 0.43 8.38
N GLU A 112 -9.75 0.05 7.12
CA GLU A 112 -10.76 -0.24 6.10
C GLU A 112 -11.77 -1.30 6.59
N THR A 113 -11.28 -2.34 7.28
CA THR A 113 -12.12 -3.41 7.83
C THR A 113 -13.01 -2.91 8.98
N THR A 114 -12.49 -2.01 9.83
CA THR A 114 -13.23 -1.50 11.00
C THR A 114 -14.16 -0.34 10.66
N LEU A 115 -13.89 0.41 9.60
CA LEU A 115 -14.60 1.65 9.26
C LEU A 115 -16.11 1.47 9.12
N THR A 116 -16.54 0.42 8.41
CA THR A 116 -17.97 0.14 8.17
C THR A 116 -18.71 -0.25 9.45
N PRO A 117 -18.28 -1.27 10.23
CA PRO A 117 -18.95 -1.58 11.50
C PRO A 117 -18.88 -0.42 12.49
N PHE A 118 -17.78 0.34 12.51
CA PHE A 118 -17.62 1.49 13.37
C PHE A 118 -18.64 2.60 13.08
N THR A 119 -18.74 3.03 11.83
CA THR A 119 -19.68 4.09 11.42
C THR A 119 -21.14 3.66 11.57
N ASN A 120 -21.43 2.37 11.39
CA ASN A 120 -22.75 1.81 11.67
C ASN A 120 -23.11 1.91 13.16
N GLN A 121 -22.22 1.46 14.06
CA GLN A 121 -22.47 1.49 15.51
C GLN A 121 -22.50 2.90 16.10
N GLN A 122 -21.65 3.81 15.61
CA GLN A 122 -21.51 5.15 16.19
C GLN A 122 -22.45 6.17 15.58
N PHE A 123 -22.58 6.18 14.25
CA PHE A 123 -23.31 7.22 13.52
C PHE A 123 -24.62 6.73 12.91
N ASN A 124 -24.99 5.46 13.13
CA ASN A 124 -26.12 4.79 12.47
C ASN A 124 -26.03 4.90 10.93
N TRP A 125 -24.80 4.83 10.39
CA TRP A 125 -24.59 4.87 8.95
C TRP A 125 -25.02 3.56 8.30
N HIS A 126 -25.65 3.69 7.14
CA HIS A 126 -26.01 2.57 6.29
C HIS A 126 -25.14 2.57 5.02
N GLU A 127 -25.39 1.60 4.14
CA GLU A 127 -24.60 1.35 2.93
C GLU A 127 -24.38 2.62 2.07
N LEU A 128 -25.36 3.51 1.99
CA LEU A 128 -25.27 4.72 1.18
C LEU A 128 -24.22 5.69 1.71
N GLN A 129 -24.24 6.00 3.01
CA GLN A 129 -23.29 6.93 3.63
C GLN A 129 -21.86 6.40 3.54
N VAL A 130 -21.68 5.10 3.79
CA VAL A 130 -20.39 4.42 3.66
C VAL A 130 -19.90 4.47 2.20
N SER A 131 -20.78 4.23 1.23
CA SER A 131 -20.44 4.31 -0.20
C SER A 131 -20.03 5.73 -0.61
N ILE A 132 -20.73 6.76 -0.12
CA ILE A 132 -20.37 8.17 -0.36
C ILE A 132 -18.99 8.47 0.23
N LEU A 133 -18.70 8.01 1.45
CA LEU A 133 -17.39 8.20 2.08
C LEU A 133 -16.27 7.60 1.22
N PHE A 134 -16.41 6.36 0.76
CA PHE A 134 -15.41 5.74 -0.12
C PHE A 134 -15.29 6.43 -1.48
N ALA A 135 -16.38 6.94 -2.04
CA ALA A 135 -16.33 7.71 -3.30
C ALA A 135 -15.54 9.02 -3.12
N VAL A 136 -15.77 9.75 -2.02
CA VAL A 136 -15.02 10.96 -1.68
C VAL A 136 -13.55 10.64 -1.41
N ALA A 137 -13.27 9.55 -0.68
CA ALA A 137 -11.91 9.05 -0.47
C ALA A 137 -11.18 8.76 -1.79
N GLY A 138 -11.87 8.22 -2.79
CA GLY A 138 -11.34 7.99 -4.13
C GLY A 138 -10.97 9.28 -4.88
N ILE A 139 -11.74 10.36 -4.68
CA ILE A 139 -11.42 11.69 -5.26
C ILE A 139 -10.22 12.29 -4.52
N GLU A 140 -10.24 12.24 -3.19
CA GLU A 140 -9.17 12.74 -2.33
C GLU A 140 -7.83 12.10 -2.70
N ILE A 141 -7.75 10.77 -2.77
CA ILE A 141 -6.49 10.08 -3.09
C ILE A 141 -5.96 10.45 -4.47
N THR A 142 -6.85 10.72 -5.44
CA THR A 142 -6.46 11.20 -6.78
C THR A 142 -5.80 12.58 -6.69
N LEU A 143 -6.37 13.50 -5.90
CA LEU A 143 -5.78 14.81 -5.63
C LEU A 143 -4.44 14.69 -4.89
N VAL A 144 -4.31 13.74 -3.96
CA VAL A 144 -3.06 13.48 -3.23
C VAL A 144 -1.95 13.01 -4.16
N TYR A 145 -2.24 12.22 -5.21
CA TYR A 145 -1.22 11.88 -6.22
C TYR A 145 -0.76 13.08 -7.03
N VAL A 146 -1.67 13.99 -7.37
CA VAL A 146 -1.30 15.25 -8.04
C VAL A 146 -0.41 16.09 -7.13
N LEU A 147 -0.76 16.21 -5.84
CA LEU A 147 0.08 16.87 -4.84
C LEU A 147 1.46 16.20 -4.72
N LEU A 148 1.49 14.87 -4.64
CA LEU A 148 2.72 14.09 -4.54
C LEU A 148 3.63 14.34 -5.74
N HIS A 149 3.09 14.45 -6.96
CA HIS A 149 3.86 14.80 -8.15
C HIS A 149 4.59 16.15 -8.01
N PHE A 150 3.98 17.14 -7.37
CA PHE A 150 4.65 18.41 -7.08
C PHE A 150 5.64 18.28 -5.92
N MET A 151 5.33 17.49 -4.90
CA MET A 151 6.21 17.29 -3.75
C MET A 151 7.52 16.59 -4.15
N THR A 152 7.47 15.55 -4.98
CA THR A 152 8.67 14.79 -5.40
C THR A 152 9.63 15.60 -6.25
N LYS A 153 9.16 16.67 -6.91
CA LYS A 153 10.03 17.64 -7.61
C LYS A 153 10.81 18.55 -6.66
N LYS A 154 10.27 18.80 -5.46
CA LYS A 154 10.80 19.80 -4.52
C LYS A 154 11.52 19.17 -3.32
N TYR A 155 11.11 17.98 -2.91
CA TYR A 155 11.59 17.31 -1.71
C TYR A 155 12.09 15.91 -2.04
N PRO A 156 13.15 15.43 -1.38
CA PRO A 156 13.62 14.07 -1.60
C PRO A 156 12.66 13.05 -0.97
N ASP A 157 12.65 11.83 -1.52
CA ASP A 157 11.70 10.78 -1.14
C ASP A 157 11.69 10.48 0.37
N GLN A 158 12.85 10.47 1.03
CA GLN A 158 12.92 10.23 2.48
C GLN A 158 12.23 11.31 3.33
N SER A 159 12.22 12.57 2.88
CA SER A 159 11.52 13.66 3.59
C SER A 159 10.01 13.51 3.43
N ILE A 160 9.56 13.16 2.23
CA ILE A 160 8.13 12.91 1.95
C ILE A 160 7.65 11.67 2.72
N LEU A 161 8.46 10.61 2.78
CA LEU A 161 8.18 9.41 3.57
C LEU A 161 7.98 9.75 5.06
N LEU A 162 8.93 10.49 5.65
CA LEU A 162 8.84 10.90 7.05
C LEU A 162 7.60 11.77 7.30
N PHE A 163 7.32 12.72 6.41
CA PHE A 163 6.12 13.55 6.49
C PHE A 163 4.83 12.72 6.45
N GLY A 164 4.74 11.72 5.56
CA GLY A 164 3.60 10.80 5.51
C GLY A 164 3.42 10.04 6.82
N TYR A 165 4.49 9.55 7.44
CA TYR A 165 4.44 8.85 8.73
C TYR A 165 4.04 9.73 9.91
N ILE A 166 4.49 10.98 9.93
CA ILE A 166 4.05 11.98 10.90
C ILE A 166 2.55 12.21 10.75
N LEU A 167 2.06 12.35 9.52
CA LEU A 167 0.65 12.56 9.25
C LEU A 167 -0.21 11.36 9.67
N LEU A 168 0.24 10.13 9.36
CA LEU A 168 -0.42 8.91 9.81
C LEU A 168 -0.44 8.80 11.34
N SER A 169 0.65 9.19 12.01
CA SER A 169 0.71 9.22 13.48
C SER A 169 -0.32 10.20 14.07
N ILE A 170 -0.46 11.38 13.46
CA ILE A 170 -1.47 12.38 13.87
C ILE A 170 -2.88 11.83 13.63
N ALA A 171 -3.15 11.19 12.49
CA ALA A 171 -4.43 10.56 12.20
C ALA A 171 -4.79 9.50 13.26
N CYS A 172 -3.89 8.56 13.54
CA CYS A 172 -4.11 7.54 14.58
C CYS A 172 -4.28 8.15 15.98
N LEU A 173 -3.54 9.22 16.31
CA LEU A 173 -3.69 9.92 17.59
C LEU A 173 -5.07 10.56 17.72
N ILE A 174 -5.54 11.22 16.66
CA ILE A 174 -6.89 11.78 16.61
C ILE A 174 -7.93 10.66 16.82
N ALA A 175 -7.77 9.50 16.16
CA ALA A 175 -8.65 8.37 16.35
C ALA A 175 -8.70 7.92 17.82
N VAL A 176 -7.54 7.70 18.46
CA VAL A 176 -7.47 7.30 19.89
C VAL A 176 -8.12 8.30 20.82
N ILE A 177 -8.04 9.61 20.51
CA ILE A 177 -8.63 10.67 21.34
C ILE A 177 -10.15 10.77 21.13
N ILE A 178 -10.65 10.70 19.88
CA ILE A 178 -12.08 10.86 19.60
C ILE A 178 -12.87 9.69 20.15
N LEU A 179 -12.40 8.47 19.88
CA LEU A 179 -13.22 7.28 19.97
C LEU A 179 -13.78 6.95 21.35
N PRO A 180 -13.03 7.14 22.45
CA PRO A 180 -13.55 7.01 23.82
C PRO A 180 -14.75 7.91 24.13
N PHE A 181 -14.89 9.04 23.45
CA PHE A 181 -15.96 10.01 23.68
C PHE A 181 -17.08 9.94 22.65
N SER A 182 -16.96 9.07 21.65
CA SER A 182 -18.02 8.86 20.66
C SER A 182 -19.18 8.13 21.32
N GLU A 183 -20.24 8.86 21.64
CA GLU A 183 -21.51 8.29 22.08
C GLU A 183 -22.34 7.84 20.84
N PRO A 184 -22.94 6.64 20.86
CA PRO A 184 -23.79 6.19 19.75
C PRO A 184 -24.95 7.16 19.47
N GLY A 185 -25.10 7.58 18.20
CA GLY A 185 -26.21 8.39 17.73
C GLY A 185 -25.98 9.91 17.75
N THR A 186 -24.88 10.41 18.30
CA THR A 186 -24.54 11.84 18.23
C THR A 186 -23.70 12.18 17.00
N LYS A 187 -24.03 13.31 16.36
CA LYS A 187 -23.26 13.85 15.23
C LYS A 187 -22.12 14.77 15.66
N LYS A 188 -21.93 14.99 16.97
CA LYS A 188 -20.94 15.93 17.51
C LYS A 188 -19.51 15.61 17.07
N TYR A 189 -19.16 14.33 17.03
CA TYR A 189 -17.82 13.85 16.68
C TYR A 189 -17.63 13.54 15.19
N LEU A 190 -18.70 13.68 14.39
CA LEU A 190 -18.66 13.38 12.96
C LEU A 190 -17.62 14.23 12.19
N PRO A 191 -17.52 15.56 12.38
CA PRO A 191 -16.52 16.35 11.65
C PRO A 191 -15.09 15.92 11.97
N ILE A 192 -14.81 15.59 13.24
CA ILE A 192 -13.46 15.18 13.66
C ILE A 192 -13.13 13.78 13.12
N PHE A 193 -14.12 12.88 13.08
CA PHE A 193 -13.99 11.58 12.42
C PHE A 193 -13.68 11.72 10.92
N LEU A 194 -14.35 12.63 10.20
CA LEU A 194 -14.06 12.88 8.79
C LEU A 194 -12.66 13.45 8.58
N ILE A 195 -12.18 14.33 9.47
CA ILE A 195 -10.81 14.83 9.44
C ILE A 195 -9.81 13.69 9.66
N PHE A 196 -10.08 12.79 10.61
CA PHE A 196 -9.26 11.60 10.83
C PHE A 196 -9.14 10.76 9.55
N VAL A 197 -10.28 10.41 8.94
CA VAL A 197 -10.31 9.58 7.72
C VAL A 197 -9.56 10.26 6.57
N ALA A 198 -9.76 11.57 6.37
CA ALA A 198 -9.06 12.33 5.34
C ALA A 198 -7.53 12.34 5.55
N LEU A 199 -7.08 12.59 6.79
CA LEU A 199 -5.64 12.57 7.11
C LEU A 199 -5.00 11.19 6.89
N ASP A 200 -5.72 10.11 7.21
CA ASP A 200 -5.26 8.74 6.97
C ASP A 200 -5.12 8.45 5.47
N ILE A 201 -6.14 8.81 4.67
CA ILE A 201 -6.12 8.68 3.21
C ILE A 201 -5.00 9.52 2.59
N LEU A 202 -4.74 10.72 3.11
CA LEU A 202 -3.66 11.60 2.64
C LEU A 202 -2.29 11.00 2.90
N ALA A 203 -2.07 10.39 4.08
CA ALA A 203 -0.79 9.82 4.45
C ALA A 203 -0.38 8.65 3.55
N LEU A 204 -1.34 7.84 3.12
CA LEU A 204 -1.06 6.57 2.45
C LEU A 204 -0.26 6.70 1.15
N PRO A 205 -0.67 7.48 0.12
CA PRO A 205 0.10 7.64 -1.11
C PRO A 205 1.51 8.15 -0.88
N LEU A 206 1.67 9.08 0.06
CA LEU A 206 2.96 9.66 0.42
C LEU A 206 3.90 8.56 0.92
N ILE A 207 3.42 7.67 1.79
CA ILE A 207 4.21 6.56 2.33
C ILE A 207 4.50 5.50 1.27
N VAL A 208 3.47 4.96 0.60
CA VAL A 208 3.64 3.76 -0.25
C VAL A 208 4.46 4.03 -1.50
N VAL A 209 4.31 5.21 -2.12
CA VAL A 209 5.05 5.56 -3.33
C VAL A 209 6.51 5.82 -2.99
N THR A 210 6.80 6.61 -1.95
CA THR A 210 8.17 6.94 -1.56
C THR A 210 8.92 5.74 -1.01
N THR A 211 8.24 4.86 -0.26
CA THR A 211 8.84 3.61 0.22
C THR A 211 9.22 2.69 -0.94
N THR A 212 8.35 2.58 -1.96
CA THR A 212 8.66 1.81 -3.17
C THR A 212 9.84 2.43 -3.94
N SER A 213 9.83 3.76 -4.10
CA SER A 213 10.90 4.50 -4.77
C SER A 213 12.24 4.30 -4.07
N LEU A 214 12.31 4.58 -2.77
CA LEU A 214 13.50 4.37 -1.95
C LEU A 214 13.97 2.92 -1.98
N PHE A 215 13.04 1.95 -1.91
CA PHE A 215 13.41 0.54 -2.00
C PHE A 215 14.13 0.20 -3.31
N THR A 216 13.63 0.71 -4.44
CA THR A 216 14.25 0.49 -5.75
C THR A 216 15.60 1.19 -5.92
N GLN A 217 15.77 2.39 -5.35
CA GLN A 217 17.06 3.11 -5.34
C GLN A 217 18.11 2.43 -4.45
N GLN A 218 17.66 1.64 -3.46
CA GLN A 218 18.55 0.93 -2.55
C GLN A 218 18.92 -0.48 -3.04
N THR A 219 18.22 -1.00 -4.05
CA THR A 219 18.45 -2.34 -4.60
C THR A 219 19.22 -2.27 -5.93
N ASN A 220 20.22 -3.13 -6.11
CA ASN A 220 20.98 -3.22 -7.36
C ASN A 220 20.07 -3.60 -8.54
N HIS A 221 20.35 -3.10 -9.75
CA HIS A 221 19.54 -3.39 -10.95
C HIS A 221 19.31 -4.89 -11.19
N ASP A 222 20.34 -5.73 -11.03
CA ASP A 222 20.25 -7.18 -11.21
C ASP A 222 19.41 -7.90 -10.15
N GLU A 223 19.17 -7.24 -9.01
CA GLU A 223 18.45 -7.76 -7.85
C GLU A 223 17.05 -7.12 -7.71
N GLN A 224 16.69 -6.13 -8.54
CA GLN A 224 15.43 -5.37 -8.41
C GLN A 224 14.18 -6.22 -8.54
N GLY A 225 14.15 -7.19 -9.46
CA GLY A 225 13.00 -8.09 -9.62
C GLY A 225 12.73 -8.93 -8.38
N ILE A 226 13.78 -9.52 -7.80
CA ILE A 226 13.69 -10.30 -6.55
C ILE A 226 13.32 -9.37 -5.38
N GLY A 227 13.98 -8.20 -5.29
CA GLY A 227 13.71 -7.21 -4.26
C GLY A 227 12.25 -6.76 -4.24
N GLN A 228 11.69 -6.39 -5.39
CA GLN A 228 10.28 -6.03 -5.51
C GLN A 228 9.34 -7.20 -5.19
N GLY A 229 9.75 -8.44 -5.52
CA GLY A 229 9.04 -9.65 -5.10
C GLY A 229 8.95 -9.77 -3.58
N ILE A 230 10.07 -9.56 -2.86
CA ILE A 230 10.12 -9.54 -1.39
C ILE A 230 9.21 -8.45 -0.84
N GLN A 231 9.30 -7.22 -1.37
CA GLN A 231 8.47 -6.11 -0.93
C GLN A 231 6.98 -6.40 -1.09
N ARG A 232 6.56 -6.94 -2.23
CA ARG A 232 5.17 -7.34 -2.49
C ARG A 232 4.71 -8.46 -1.56
N PHE A 233 5.57 -9.44 -1.29
CA PHE A 233 5.26 -10.50 -0.32
C PHE A 233 4.95 -9.91 1.06
N VAL A 234 5.82 -9.03 1.58
CA VAL A 234 5.61 -8.38 2.88
C VAL A 234 4.32 -7.56 2.91
N ILE A 235 4.04 -6.80 1.86
CA ILE A 235 2.80 -6.03 1.72
C ILE A 235 1.59 -6.96 1.73
N ASN A 236 1.60 -8.05 0.97
CA ASN A 236 0.49 -8.99 0.91
C ASN A 236 0.22 -9.65 2.26
N VAL A 237 1.26 -10.01 3.01
CA VAL A 237 1.11 -10.51 4.39
C VAL A 237 0.43 -9.45 5.27
N ALA A 238 0.85 -8.19 5.19
CA ALA A 238 0.21 -7.10 5.93
C ALA A 238 -1.28 -6.97 5.61
N THR A 239 -1.66 -7.09 4.34
CA THR A 239 -3.07 -7.01 3.91
C THR A 239 -3.95 -8.19 4.33
N ILE A 240 -3.35 -9.32 4.73
CA ILE A 240 -4.08 -10.46 5.32
C ILE A 240 -4.17 -10.29 6.84
N VAL A 241 -3.06 -9.92 7.47
CA VAL A 241 -2.96 -9.81 8.94
C VAL A 241 -3.77 -8.63 9.46
N GLY A 242 -3.84 -7.50 8.74
CA GLY A 242 -4.59 -6.30 9.13
C GLY A 242 -6.08 -6.55 9.38
N PRO A 243 -6.84 -7.10 8.41
CA PRO A 243 -8.26 -7.43 8.59
C PRO A 243 -8.50 -8.50 9.66
N LEU A 244 -7.64 -9.52 9.77
CA LEU A 244 -7.76 -10.54 10.82
C LEU A 244 -7.61 -9.92 12.21
N TYR A 245 -6.60 -9.08 12.37
CA TYR A 245 -6.36 -8.33 13.59
C TYR A 245 -7.53 -7.40 13.92
N ALA A 246 -7.99 -6.59 12.96
CA ALA A 246 -9.10 -5.66 13.13
C ALA A 246 -10.39 -6.39 13.51
N GLY A 247 -10.74 -7.44 12.75
CA GLY A 247 -11.91 -8.28 12.99
C GLY A 247 -11.92 -8.90 14.39
N SER A 248 -10.75 -9.34 14.88
CA SER A 248 -10.63 -9.94 16.21
C SER A 248 -10.79 -8.94 17.37
N LEU A 249 -10.49 -7.66 17.13
CA LEU A 249 -10.53 -6.61 18.15
C LEU A 249 -11.67 -5.62 17.97
N LEU A 250 -12.67 -5.91 17.14
CA LEU A 250 -13.84 -5.04 16.93
C LEU A 250 -14.60 -4.72 18.22
N GLN A 251 -14.59 -5.60 19.21
CA GLN A 251 -15.20 -5.36 20.53
C GLN A 251 -14.30 -4.54 21.46
N PHE A 252 -13.00 -4.46 21.16
CA PHE A 252 -11.97 -3.75 21.93
C PHE A 252 -11.32 -2.65 21.07
N THR A 253 -12.15 -1.85 20.38
CA THR A 253 -11.75 -0.83 19.40
C THR A 253 -10.68 0.13 19.92
N TRP A 254 -10.77 0.53 21.20
CA TRP A 254 -9.77 1.41 21.80
C TRP A 254 -8.39 0.76 21.89
N THR A 255 -8.32 -0.48 22.38
CA THR A 255 -7.07 -1.27 22.44
C THR A 255 -6.48 -1.48 21.04
N MET A 256 -7.35 -1.75 20.06
CA MET A 256 -6.96 -1.86 18.66
C MET A 256 -6.25 -0.57 18.19
N LEU A 257 -6.90 0.58 18.34
CA LEU A 257 -6.33 1.85 17.89
C LEU A 257 -5.07 2.28 18.64
N CYS A 258 -4.99 2.02 19.95
CA CYS A 258 -3.78 2.27 20.72
C CYS A 258 -2.59 1.47 20.18
N SER A 259 -2.79 0.18 19.88
CA SER A 259 -1.73 -0.65 19.31
C SER A 259 -1.39 -0.29 17.85
N MET A 260 -2.37 0.15 17.05
CA MET A 260 -2.15 0.74 15.72
C MET A 260 -1.28 2.01 15.80
N LEU A 261 -1.61 2.95 16.69
CA LEU A 261 -0.80 4.15 16.94
C LEU A 261 0.63 3.76 17.37
N PHE A 262 0.78 2.79 18.28
CA PHE A 262 2.08 2.36 18.76
C PHE A 262 2.99 1.85 17.63
N ILE A 263 2.48 0.98 16.74
CA ILE A 263 3.27 0.47 15.61
C ILE A 263 3.57 1.57 14.57
N VAL A 264 2.67 2.54 14.37
CA VAL A 264 2.92 3.69 13.48
C VAL A 264 4.01 4.61 14.05
N LEU A 265 4.01 4.84 15.37
CA LEU A 265 5.07 5.59 16.05
C LEU A 265 6.41 4.85 15.97
N LEU A 266 6.40 3.51 16.10
CA LEU A 266 7.59 2.69 15.87
C LEU A 266 8.11 2.85 14.43
N GLY A 267 7.23 2.79 13.42
CA GLY A 267 7.60 3.03 12.03
C GLY A 267 8.21 4.41 11.81
N THR A 268 7.61 5.45 12.42
CA THR A 268 8.12 6.82 12.38
C THR A 268 9.52 6.90 13.00
N PHE A 269 9.72 6.31 14.18
CA PHE A 269 11.01 6.25 14.85
C PHE A 269 12.09 5.56 14.00
N LEU A 270 11.75 4.41 13.39
CA LEU A 270 12.68 3.68 12.51
C LEU A 270 13.12 4.54 11.32
N ILE A 271 12.20 5.26 10.68
CA ILE A 271 12.50 6.17 9.56
C ILE A 271 13.42 7.30 10.01
N VAL A 272 13.17 7.89 11.17
CA VAL A 272 14.05 8.92 11.75
C VAL A 272 15.45 8.36 12.02
N ALA A 273 15.55 7.15 12.57
CA ALA A 273 16.81 6.50 12.88
C ALA A 273 17.68 6.26 11.64
N ILE A 274 17.07 5.88 10.52
CA ILE A 274 17.80 5.66 9.24
C ILE A 274 17.82 6.88 8.33
N TYR A 275 17.25 8.01 8.74
CA TYR A 275 17.11 9.20 7.90
C TYR A 275 18.46 9.70 7.37
N ARG A 276 19.49 9.67 8.22
CA ARG A 276 20.86 10.06 7.84
C ARG A 276 21.51 9.08 6.86
N SER A 277 21.13 7.80 6.92
CA SER A 277 21.65 6.77 6.02
C SER A 277 21.17 6.97 4.58
N PHE A 278 19.95 7.49 4.38
CA PHE A 278 19.48 7.88 3.04
C PHE A 278 20.30 9.01 2.44
N LYS A 279 20.61 10.03 3.26
CA LYS A 279 21.40 11.20 2.81
C LYS A 279 22.82 10.81 2.42
N ARG A 280 23.48 9.97 3.21
CA ARG A 280 24.87 9.57 2.97
C ARG A 280 25.07 8.89 1.61
N LYS A 281 24.15 8.02 1.20
CA LYS A 281 24.24 7.33 -0.09
C LYS A 281 24.10 8.28 -1.28
N HIS A 282 23.17 9.23 -1.21
CA HIS A 282 23.00 10.25 -2.24
C HIS A 282 24.27 11.11 -2.40
N ASP A 283 24.88 11.50 -1.28
CA ASP A 283 26.12 12.27 -1.27
C ASP A 283 27.31 11.45 -1.82
N GLU A 284 27.38 10.14 -1.52
CA GLU A 284 28.38 9.21 -2.07
C GLU A 284 28.25 9.03 -3.60
N GLU A 285 27.02 8.89 -4.11
CA GLU A 285 26.75 8.78 -5.56
C GLU A 285 27.12 10.08 -6.30
N LEU A 286 26.78 11.24 -5.73
CA LEU A 286 27.14 12.54 -6.29
C LEU A 286 28.66 12.76 -6.27
N ALA A 287 29.34 12.36 -5.19
CA ALA A 287 30.79 12.45 -5.10
C ALA A 287 31.49 11.54 -6.13
N ALA A 288 30.96 10.34 -6.40
CA ALA A 288 31.49 9.43 -7.42
C ALA A 288 31.36 10.01 -8.84
N LEU A 289 30.27 10.71 -9.14
CA LEU A 289 30.05 11.38 -10.43
C LEU A 289 30.95 12.62 -10.63
N ILE A 290 31.30 13.32 -9.54
CA ILE A 290 32.16 14.52 -9.57
C ILE A 290 33.64 14.14 -9.51
N SER A 291 33.99 12.96 -8.97
CA SER A 291 35.37 12.48 -9.00
C SER A 291 35.79 12.21 -10.44
N PRO A 292 36.82 12.90 -10.99
CA PRO A 292 37.32 12.57 -12.31
C PRO A 292 37.83 11.14 -12.23
N THR A 293 37.21 10.23 -13.00
CA THR A 293 37.75 8.90 -13.24
C THR A 293 39.19 9.10 -13.69
N ASN A 294 40.14 8.80 -12.81
CA ASN A 294 41.56 8.81 -13.11
C ASN A 294 41.83 7.61 -14.00
N ASN A 295 41.38 7.72 -15.25
CA ASN A 295 41.54 6.73 -16.29
C ASN A 295 42.94 6.92 -16.87
N ASN A 296 43.94 6.49 -16.10
CA ASN A 296 45.32 6.33 -16.53
C ASN A 296 46.01 5.34 -15.59
N ARG A 297 45.92 4.05 -15.94
CA ARG A 297 47.00 3.06 -15.82
C ARG A 297 46.66 1.80 -16.59
#